data_AF-A0A971CFJ9-F1
#
_entry.id   AF-A0A971CFJ9-F1
#
_cell.length_a   1.000
_cell.length_b   1.000
_cell.length_c   1.000
_cell.angle_alpha   90.00
_cell.angle_beta   90.00
_cell.angle_gamma   90.00
#
_symmetry.space_group_name_H-M   'P 1'
#
loop_
_entity.id
_entity.type
_entity.pdbx_description
1 polymer ?
#
loop_
_entity_poly.entity_id
_entity_poly.type
_entity_poly.pdbx_seq_one_letter_code
_entity_poly.pdbx_strand_id
1 'polypeptide(L)'
;MDRSLKTMFLAILLIPICAACLSLPAFAASLTFSDVPDDAWYKKYVDICVDLGIVDGLPDGSFQPSASITRGEFIRMLACSIGGSDVPDTDCAVHWSEGYWKLLDEAGVLSGTGIKCDNASLEQLITRGEMAMLLSNAIYKVMGEPQIELENPNSYLSDLGGMDPNYIYAVIQAYGKGLITGYADKSFRADISLTRAEAAAVISGLADSSLRIPPDKNKHKWDGTFDSGTLFIGDSITYHLITKYLKPKGLIGEASYMAAANSGLPHFCDSSWGLKPAKYNGYGCVCSPEFYNLSFSQAISKSSGKYTSVYFLMGSNGSGQVTQDAYEKIIGLLLEAYPDATIHMQTVPTCKTGTVSSARVNSCVEAAVKTFGDKGINNVVLLDTNSIWDNSCIMSDGVHLTDTGLKKWFEFIVDNR
;
A
#
# COMPACT_ATOMS: atom_id res chain seq x y z
N MET A 1 69.18 -36.08 -7.53
CA MET A 1 68.89 -37.23 -6.64
C MET A 1 67.46 -37.03 -6.15
N ASP A 2 66.44 -37.16 -6.99
CA ASP A 2 65.88 -38.38 -7.58
C ASP A 2 65.67 -39.52 -6.58
N ARG A 3 64.40 -39.88 -6.36
CA ARG A 3 63.95 -41.28 -6.31
C ARG A 3 62.46 -41.38 -6.64
N SER A 4 62.20 -41.55 -7.93
CA SER A 4 61.18 -42.37 -8.59
C SER A 4 60.18 -43.19 -7.74
N LEU A 5 58.89 -43.02 -8.09
CA LEU A 5 57.95 -44.04 -8.60
C LEU A 5 58.18 -45.53 -8.27
N LYS A 6 57.16 -46.16 -7.67
CA LYS A 6 56.74 -47.60 -7.71
C LYS A 6 55.58 -47.71 -6.68
N THR A 7 54.34 -48.15 -6.92
CA THR A 7 53.80 -49.09 -7.91
C THR A 7 52.26 -48.96 -7.94
N MET A 8 51.67 -49.06 -9.13
CA MET A 8 50.23 -49.18 -9.46
C MET A 8 49.59 -50.48 -8.92
N PHE A 9 48.29 -50.46 -8.60
CA PHE A 9 47.20 -51.43 -8.94
C PHE A 9 45.91 -50.95 -8.24
N LEU A 10 45.05 -50.12 -8.86
CA LEU A 10 43.89 -50.47 -9.70
C LEU A 10 42.98 -51.58 -9.14
N ALA A 11 41.87 -51.18 -8.51
CA ALA A 11 40.61 -51.93 -8.53
C ALA A 11 39.42 -50.95 -8.48
N ILE A 12 38.85 -50.76 -9.66
CA ILE A 12 37.58 -50.09 -9.94
C ILE A 12 36.43 -50.94 -9.36
N LEU A 13 35.51 -50.34 -8.61
CA LEU A 13 34.13 -50.85 -8.55
C LEU A 13 33.11 -49.70 -8.36
N LEU A 14 32.39 -49.44 -9.46
CA LEU A 14 31.02 -48.94 -9.63
C LEU A 14 30.39 -47.93 -8.66
N ILE A 15 30.02 -46.79 -9.26
CA ILE A 15 29.02 -45.79 -8.82
C ILE A 15 27.61 -46.44 -8.78
N PRO A 16 26.70 -46.00 -7.89
CA PRO A 16 25.56 -45.27 -8.43
C PRO A 16 25.33 -43.91 -7.76
N ILE A 17 25.04 -42.95 -8.63
CA ILE A 17 24.48 -41.63 -8.41
C ILE A 17 23.23 -41.73 -7.54
N CYS A 18 23.23 -41.10 -6.37
CA CYS A 18 22.06 -40.72 -5.56
C CYS A 18 22.61 -39.93 -4.36
N ALA A 19 22.30 -38.67 -4.09
CA ALA A 19 21.23 -37.82 -4.55
C ALA A 19 21.80 -36.41 -4.73
N ALA A 20 21.31 -35.71 -5.76
CA ALA A 20 21.20 -34.27 -5.64
C ALA A 20 20.53 -33.99 -4.29
N CYS A 21 21.13 -33.14 -3.45
CA CYS A 21 20.36 -32.42 -2.45
C CYS A 21 19.28 -31.65 -3.22
N LEU A 22 18.15 -32.29 -3.47
CA LEU A 22 16.91 -31.56 -3.63
C LEU A 22 16.79 -30.80 -2.32
N SER A 23 17.11 -29.51 -2.37
CA SER A 23 16.47 -28.54 -1.52
C SER A 23 14.97 -28.71 -1.77
N LEU A 24 14.35 -29.61 -1.00
CA LEU A 24 12.92 -29.56 -0.83
C LEU A 24 12.65 -28.11 -0.41
N PRO A 25 11.76 -27.37 -1.09
CA PRO A 25 11.25 -26.16 -0.47
C PRO A 25 10.74 -26.61 0.89
N ALA A 26 11.38 -26.13 1.96
CA ALA A 26 10.81 -26.26 3.27
C ALA A 26 9.43 -25.61 3.14
N PHE A 27 8.38 -26.42 3.12
CA PHE A 27 7.06 -25.91 3.39
C PHE A 27 7.18 -25.33 4.79
N ALA A 28 7.28 -24.00 4.89
CA ALA A 28 7.12 -23.32 6.15
C ALA A 28 5.76 -23.77 6.68
N ALA A 29 5.76 -24.68 7.64
CA ALA A 29 4.54 -25.02 8.36
C ALA A 29 4.11 -23.70 9.02
N SER A 30 2.93 -23.20 8.64
CA SER A 30 2.33 -22.04 9.29
C SER A 30 2.32 -22.33 10.79
N LEU A 31 2.96 -21.47 11.58
CA LEU A 31 3.11 -21.66 13.01
C LEU A 31 1.73 -21.51 13.65
N THR A 32 1.16 -22.62 14.14
CA THR A 32 -0.14 -22.63 14.82
C THR A 32 0.05 -22.67 16.33
N PHE A 33 -0.71 -21.88 17.08
CA PHE A 33 -0.65 -21.81 18.54
C PHE A 33 -1.82 -22.56 19.19
N SER A 34 -1.57 -23.21 20.32
CA SER A 34 -2.60 -24.00 21.03
C SER A 34 -3.74 -23.15 21.62
N ASP A 35 -3.51 -21.86 21.82
CA ASP A 35 -4.41 -20.90 22.48
C ASP A 35 -4.88 -19.78 21.54
N VAL A 36 -4.77 -19.99 20.21
CA VAL A 36 -5.29 -19.08 19.18
C VAL A 36 -6.31 -19.84 18.30
N PRO A 37 -7.58 -19.90 18.73
CA PRO A 37 -8.65 -20.54 17.94
C PRO A 37 -8.85 -19.88 16.57
N ASP A 38 -9.27 -20.64 15.56
CA ASP A 38 -9.49 -20.14 14.20
C ASP A 38 -10.58 -19.06 14.11
N ASP A 39 -11.53 -19.05 15.04
CA ASP A 39 -12.63 -18.09 15.13
C ASP A 39 -12.32 -16.89 16.06
N ALA A 40 -11.13 -16.83 16.66
CA ALA A 40 -10.74 -15.71 17.50
C ALA A 40 -10.61 -14.42 16.68
N TRP A 41 -11.11 -13.31 17.21
CA TRP A 41 -11.07 -12.00 16.53
C TRP A 41 -9.65 -11.57 16.14
N TYR A 42 -8.65 -12.03 16.90
CA TYR A 42 -7.24 -11.74 16.70
C TYR A 42 -6.51 -12.73 15.79
N LYS A 43 -7.12 -13.86 15.41
CA LYS A 43 -6.47 -14.93 14.62
C LYS A 43 -5.75 -14.38 13.40
N LYS A 44 -6.47 -13.61 12.58
CA LYS A 44 -5.91 -13.01 11.36
C LYS A 44 -4.71 -12.11 11.60
N TYR A 45 -4.69 -11.37 12.71
CA TYR A 45 -3.58 -10.45 13.03
C TYR A 45 -2.37 -11.22 13.52
N VAL A 46 -2.60 -12.26 14.32
CA VAL A 46 -1.54 -13.17 14.75
C VAL A 46 -0.90 -13.86 13.54
N ASP A 47 -1.70 -14.37 12.61
CA ASP A 47 -1.21 -15.00 11.39
C ASP A 47 -0.34 -14.05 10.54
N ILE A 48 -0.81 -12.82 10.33
CA ILE A 48 -0.04 -11.79 9.62
C ILE A 48 1.30 -11.54 10.32
N CYS A 49 1.30 -11.38 11.64
CA CYS A 49 2.53 -11.14 12.38
C CYS A 49 3.48 -12.34 12.33
N VAL A 50 2.97 -13.58 12.30
CA VAL A 50 3.78 -14.80 12.13
C VAL A 50 4.38 -14.85 10.73
N ASP A 51 3.56 -14.65 9.70
CA ASP A 51 3.98 -14.71 8.29
C ASP A 51 5.05 -13.65 7.96
N LEU A 52 4.99 -12.50 8.64
CA LEU A 52 5.97 -11.42 8.53
C LEU A 52 7.19 -11.57 9.48
N GLY A 53 7.25 -12.64 10.30
CA GLY A 53 8.34 -12.83 11.26
C GLY A 53 8.40 -11.79 12.37
N ILE A 54 7.26 -11.17 12.71
CA ILE A 54 7.12 -10.13 13.74
C ILE A 54 6.95 -10.77 15.13
N VAL A 55 6.16 -11.83 15.21
CA VAL A 55 5.91 -12.55 16.46
C VAL A 55 6.28 -14.01 16.32
N ASP A 56 6.81 -14.54 17.43
CA ASP A 56 6.98 -15.97 17.65
C ASP A 56 6.09 -16.40 18.80
N GLY A 57 5.81 -17.71 18.85
CA GLY A 57 5.22 -18.34 20.02
C GLY A 57 6.21 -18.51 21.15
N LEU A 58 5.67 -18.86 22.30
CA LEU A 58 6.46 -19.28 23.45
C LEU A 58 6.94 -20.72 23.26
N PRO A 59 7.98 -21.15 24.00
CA PRO A 59 8.52 -22.51 23.91
C PRO A 59 7.51 -23.63 24.18
N ASP A 60 6.40 -23.33 24.87
CA ASP A 60 5.31 -24.25 25.16
C ASP A 60 4.28 -24.38 24.02
N GLY A 61 4.45 -23.65 22.91
CA GLY A 61 3.54 -23.64 21.77
C GLY A 61 2.34 -22.69 21.90
N SER A 62 2.31 -21.87 22.95
CA SER A 62 1.28 -20.84 23.16
C SER A 62 1.68 -19.47 22.58
N PHE A 63 0.68 -18.64 22.30
CA PHE A 63 0.86 -17.22 21.96
C PHE A 63 0.61 -16.29 23.15
N GLN A 64 -0.23 -16.69 24.11
CA GLN A 64 -0.72 -15.90 25.24
C GLN A 64 -1.44 -14.60 24.83
N PRO A 65 -2.55 -14.70 24.08
CA PRO A 65 -3.23 -13.53 23.50
C PRO A 65 -3.74 -12.52 24.53
N SER A 66 -4.07 -12.96 25.74
CA SER A 66 -4.61 -12.10 26.82
C SER A 66 -3.54 -11.55 27.76
N ALA A 67 -2.27 -11.95 27.62
CA ALA A 67 -1.20 -11.42 28.47
C ALA A 67 -0.91 -9.96 28.12
N SER A 68 -0.63 -9.13 29.13
CA SER A 68 -0.05 -7.80 28.89
C SER A 68 1.38 -7.94 28.37
N ILE A 69 1.80 -6.93 27.61
CA ILE A 69 3.06 -6.95 26.86
C ILE A 69 4.05 -5.93 27.43
N THR A 70 5.33 -6.28 27.49
CA THR A 70 6.41 -5.40 27.94
C THR A 70 6.84 -4.41 26.84
N ARG A 71 7.55 -3.35 27.23
CA ARG A 71 8.16 -2.42 26.27
C ARG A 71 9.15 -3.13 25.36
N GLY A 72 9.96 -4.05 25.89
CA GLY A 72 10.92 -4.83 25.09
C GLY A 72 10.24 -5.67 24.02
N GLU A 73 9.14 -6.33 24.37
CA GLU A 73 8.30 -7.09 23.43
C GLU A 73 7.70 -6.20 22.34
N PHE A 74 7.12 -5.06 22.70
CA PHE A 74 6.54 -4.16 21.70
C PHE A 74 7.60 -3.52 20.80
N ILE A 75 8.76 -3.17 21.36
CA ILE A 75 9.92 -2.66 20.60
C ILE A 75 10.36 -3.67 19.55
N ARG A 76 10.46 -4.96 19.91
CA ARG A 76 10.78 -6.01 18.93
C ARG A 76 9.72 -6.06 17.83
N MET A 77 8.45 -6.15 18.20
CA MET A 77 7.35 -6.24 17.22
C MET A 77 7.36 -5.04 16.26
N LEU A 78 7.53 -3.83 16.78
CA LEU A 78 7.61 -2.61 15.99
C LEU A 78 8.83 -2.61 15.07
N ALA A 79 10.01 -2.91 15.59
CA ALA A 79 11.24 -2.96 14.81
C ALA A 79 11.13 -3.98 13.65
N CYS A 80 10.64 -5.19 13.91
CA CYS A 80 10.43 -6.21 12.89
C CYS A 80 9.45 -5.72 11.80
N SER A 81 8.35 -5.07 12.21
CA SER A 81 7.32 -4.58 11.28
C SER A 81 7.82 -3.51 10.28
N ILE A 82 8.92 -2.83 10.61
CA ILE A 82 9.54 -1.79 9.77
C ILE A 82 10.87 -2.23 9.14
N GLY A 83 11.12 -3.54 9.07
CA GLY A 83 12.26 -4.13 8.37
C GLY A 83 13.43 -4.58 9.26
N GLY A 84 13.24 -4.62 10.58
CA GLY A 84 14.23 -5.09 11.56
C GLY A 84 14.16 -6.59 11.86
N SER A 85 13.53 -7.42 11.02
CA SER A 85 13.35 -8.87 11.26
C SER A 85 14.67 -9.65 11.28
N ASP A 86 15.72 -9.12 10.64
CA ASP A 86 17.04 -9.76 10.55
C ASP A 86 18.00 -9.34 11.69
N VAL A 87 17.53 -8.56 12.67
CA VAL A 87 18.35 -8.15 13.82
C VAL A 87 18.73 -9.42 14.61
N PRO A 88 20.03 -9.76 14.70
CA PRO A 88 20.45 -10.99 15.37
C PRO A 88 20.10 -10.96 16.85
N ASP A 89 19.51 -12.05 17.34
CA ASP A 89 19.23 -12.25 18.77
C ASP A 89 20.49 -12.73 19.52
N THR A 90 21.62 -12.04 19.32
CA THR A 90 22.94 -12.43 19.84
C THR A 90 23.73 -11.24 20.37
N ASP A 91 24.49 -11.46 21.45
CA ASP A 91 25.35 -10.46 22.12
C ASP A 91 24.62 -9.20 22.64
N CYS A 92 23.44 -9.41 23.23
CA CYS A 92 22.78 -8.38 24.03
C CYS A 92 23.44 -8.27 25.41
N ALA A 93 24.03 -7.12 25.72
CA ALA A 93 24.72 -6.88 26.99
C ALA A 93 23.74 -6.49 28.11
N VAL A 94 22.56 -5.99 27.76
CA VAL A 94 21.63 -5.38 28.72
C VAL A 94 20.28 -6.09 28.79
N HIS A 95 19.64 -6.32 27.64
CA HIS A 95 18.33 -6.95 27.52
C HIS A 95 18.19 -7.54 26.12
N TRP A 96 17.49 -8.66 25.95
CA TRP A 96 17.36 -9.35 24.65
C TRP A 96 16.79 -8.46 23.53
N SER A 97 16.01 -7.44 23.88
CA SER A 97 15.46 -6.48 22.92
C SER A 97 16.42 -5.32 22.56
N GLU A 98 17.66 -5.32 23.05
CA GLU A 98 18.62 -4.21 22.91
C GLU A 98 18.92 -3.88 21.44
N GLY A 99 19.11 -4.87 20.57
CA GLY A 99 19.36 -4.65 19.14
C GLY A 99 18.20 -3.91 18.46
N TYR A 100 16.97 -4.32 18.74
CA TYR A 100 15.76 -3.69 18.22
C TYR A 100 15.58 -2.28 18.79
N TRP A 101 15.89 -2.08 20.07
CA TRP A 101 15.86 -0.75 20.69
C TRP A 101 16.82 0.20 19.96
N LYS A 102 18.06 -0.22 19.69
CA LYS A 102 19.05 0.60 18.97
C LYS A 102 18.59 0.97 17.57
N LEU A 103 18.01 0.02 16.83
CA LEU A 103 17.46 0.27 15.50
C LEU A 103 16.36 1.35 15.54
N LEU A 104 15.45 1.26 16.51
CA LEU A 104 14.41 2.27 16.68
C LEU A 104 14.95 3.61 17.16
N ASP A 105 16.02 3.64 17.96
CA ASP A 105 16.65 4.87 18.44
C ASP A 105 17.35 5.62 17.29
N GLU A 106 18.12 4.89 16.49
CA GLU A 106 18.80 5.40 15.29
C GLU A 106 17.81 5.96 14.26
N ALA A 107 16.65 5.32 14.11
CA ALA A 107 15.55 5.80 13.27
C ALA A 107 14.77 6.98 13.90
N GLY A 108 15.10 7.36 15.14
CA GLY A 108 14.40 8.40 15.90
C GLY A 108 12.99 8.01 16.36
N VAL A 109 12.63 6.73 16.29
CA VAL A 109 11.32 6.21 16.71
C VAL A 109 11.12 6.33 18.23
N LEU A 110 12.20 6.22 19.01
CA LEU A 110 12.16 6.34 20.47
C LEU A 110 12.16 7.78 21.00
N SER A 111 12.28 8.79 20.13
CA SER A 111 12.36 10.20 20.55
C SER A 111 11.15 10.63 21.40
N GLY A 112 11.43 11.21 22.57
CA GLY A 112 10.41 11.76 23.47
C GLY A 112 9.71 10.72 24.35
N THR A 113 9.92 9.42 24.12
CA THR A 113 9.25 8.35 24.90
C THR A 113 9.81 8.18 26.31
N GLY A 114 11.08 8.52 26.52
CA GLY A 114 11.79 8.28 27.78
C GLY A 114 12.12 6.80 28.05
N ILE A 115 11.84 5.90 27.11
CA ILE A 115 12.16 4.46 27.23
C ILE A 115 13.68 4.27 27.13
N LYS A 116 14.28 3.74 28.19
CA LYS A 116 15.73 3.55 28.27
C LYS A 116 16.11 2.16 27.80
N CYS A 117 17.31 2.03 27.24
CA CYS A 117 17.92 0.75 26.92
C CYS A 117 18.49 0.09 28.20
N ASP A 118 17.62 -0.24 29.15
CA ASP A 118 17.95 -0.97 30.37
C ASP A 118 16.87 -1.98 30.75
N ASN A 119 17.26 -3.04 31.48
CA ASN A 119 16.35 -4.13 31.84
C ASN A 119 15.15 -3.64 32.68
N ALA A 120 15.35 -2.63 33.53
CA ALA A 120 14.27 -2.11 34.37
C ALA A 120 13.21 -1.35 33.56
N SER A 121 13.62 -0.67 32.49
CA SER A 121 12.73 0.04 31.57
C SER A 121 12.06 -0.93 30.60
N LEU A 122 12.80 -1.88 30.03
CA LEU A 122 12.32 -2.77 28.97
C LEU A 122 11.36 -3.87 29.47
N GLU A 123 11.48 -4.28 30.73
CA GLU A 123 10.56 -5.24 31.36
C GLU A 123 9.27 -4.59 31.91
N GLN A 124 9.15 -3.27 31.87
CA GLN A 124 7.89 -2.61 32.24
C GLN A 124 6.84 -2.86 31.16
N LEU A 125 5.58 -3.00 31.58
CA LEU A 125 4.45 -3.04 30.66
C LEU A 125 4.40 -1.73 29.88
N ILE A 126 4.21 -1.83 28.57
CA ILE A 126 4.07 -0.66 27.71
C ILE A 126 2.64 -0.13 27.76
N THR A 127 2.48 1.18 27.87
CA THR A 127 1.14 1.82 27.90
C THR A 127 0.65 2.16 26.49
N ARG A 128 -0.66 2.33 26.32
CA ARG A 128 -1.26 2.78 25.05
C ARG A 128 -0.72 4.13 24.60
N GLY A 129 -0.40 5.03 25.54
CA GLY A 129 0.23 6.33 25.25
C GLY A 129 1.64 6.17 24.69
N GLU A 130 2.45 5.30 25.30
CA GLU A 130 3.81 4.99 24.81
C GLU A 130 3.76 4.32 23.43
N MET A 131 2.85 3.36 23.23
CA MET A 131 2.62 2.77 21.90
C MET A 131 2.25 3.83 20.87
N ALA A 132 1.35 4.76 21.21
CA ALA A 132 0.96 5.84 20.31
C ALA A 132 2.16 6.71 19.91
N MET A 133 3.06 7.05 20.85
CA MET A 133 4.29 7.80 20.55
C MET A 133 5.21 7.04 19.58
N LEU A 134 5.47 5.77 19.87
CA LEU A 134 6.30 4.93 19.02
C LEU A 134 5.72 4.80 17.61
N LEU A 135 4.43 4.51 17.49
CA LEU A 135 3.74 4.40 16.21
C LEU A 135 3.74 5.73 15.45
N SER A 136 3.40 6.84 16.12
CA SER A 136 3.42 8.17 15.50
C SER A 136 4.80 8.52 14.96
N ASN A 137 5.86 8.21 15.70
CA ASN A 137 7.22 8.44 15.25
C ASN A 137 7.59 7.52 14.08
N ALA A 138 7.26 6.23 14.13
CA ALA A 138 7.53 5.28 13.06
C ALA A 138 6.84 5.68 11.75
N ILE A 139 5.56 6.02 11.81
CA ILE A 139 4.76 6.47 10.67
C ILE A 139 5.39 7.70 10.00
N TYR A 140 5.76 8.70 10.80
CA TYR A 140 6.27 9.96 10.28
C TYR A 140 7.72 9.85 9.80
N LYS A 141 8.61 9.26 10.61
CA LYS A 141 10.06 9.28 10.39
C LYS A 141 10.56 8.15 9.49
N VAL A 142 9.86 7.02 9.49
CA VAL A 142 10.28 5.82 8.75
C VAL A 142 9.37 5.60 7.55
N MET A 143 8.05 5.60 7.75
CA MET A 143 7.11 5.32 6.67
C MET A 143 6.80 6.54 5.80
N GLY A 144 7.11 7.75 6.28
CA GLY A 144 6.89 8.99 5.55
C GLY A 144 5.42 9.33 5.32
N GLU A 145 4.49 8.78 6.11
CA GLU A 145 3.08 9.15 5.95
C GLU A 145 2.84 10.58 6.47
N PRO A 146 1.94 11.33 5.82
CA PRO A 146 1.57 12.65 6.29
C PRO A 146 0.92 12.59 7.67
N GLN A 147 1.13 13.64 8.43
CA GLN A 147 0.42 13.88 9.68
C GLN A 147 -1.06 14.15 9.37
N ILE A 148 -1.93 13.74 10.29
CA ILE A 148 -3.37 14.01 10.19
C ILE A 148 -3.78 15.06 11.21
N GLU A 149 -4.83 15.80 10.88
CA GLU A 149 -5.53 16.67 11.82
C GLU A 149 -6.93 16.10 12.05
N LEU A 150 -7.31 15.95 13.33
CA LEU A 150 -8.68 15.64 13.70
C LEU A 150 -9.37 16.94 14.09
N GLU A 151 -10.38 17.34 13.33
CA GLU A 151 -11.23 18.46 13.71
C GLU A 151 -11.98 18.13 15.01
N ASN A 152 -11.85 18.97 16.04
CA ASN A 152 -12.47 18.77 17.35
C ASN A 152 -12.17 17.39 17.98
N PRO A 153 -10.90 17.06 18.29
CA PRO A 153 -10.50 15.72 18.71
C PRO A 153 -11.21 15.26 20.00
N ASN A 154 -11.57 16.21 20.89
CA ASN A 154 -12.37 15.95 22.09
C ASN A 154 -13.79 15.40 21.82
N SER A 155 -14.30 15.51 20.59
CA SER A 155 -15.59 14.91 20.20
C SER A 155 -15.52 13.40 19.97
N TYR A 156 -14.31 12.92 19.63
CA TYR A 156 -13.98 11.52 19.39
C TYR A 156 -13.43 10.84 20.64
N LEU A 157 -12.54 11.54 21.36
CA LEU A 157 -11.87 11.06 22.56
C LEU A 157 -12.15 11.97 23.76
N SER A 158 -12.88 11.45 24.74
CA SER A 158 -13.40 12.22 25.89
C SER A 158 -12.35 12.53 26.96
N ASP A 159 -11.25 11.77 26.99
CA ASP A 159 -10.20 11.85 28.01
C ASP A 159 -8.94 12.61 27.56
N LEU A 160 -8.92 13.18 26.35
CA LEU A 160 -7.78 13.97 25.86
C LEU A 160 -7.42 15.15 26.77
N GLY A 161 -8.42 15.85 27.31
CA GLY A 161 -8.20 17.00 28.19
C GLY A 161 -7.54 16.65 29.54
N GLY A 162 -7.59 15.38 29.96
CA GLY A 162 -6.97 14.89 31.20
C GLY A 162 -5.69 14.06 30.96
N MET A 163 -5.29 13.89 29.70
CA MET A 163 -4.15 13.06 29.30
C MET A 163 -2.83 13.80 29.51
N ASP A 164 -1.74 13.06 29.73
CA ASP A 164 -0.38 13.62 29.65
C ASP A 164 -0.21 14.36 28.30
N PRO A 165 0.11 15.67 28.31
CA PRO A 165 0.28 16.45 27.10
C PRO A 165 1.28 15.88 26.09
N ASN A 166 2.28 15.12 26.56
CA ASN A 166 3.26 14.46 25.69
C ASN A 166 2.64 13.38 24.80
N TYR A 167 1.53 12.77 25.23
CA TYR A 167 0.82 11.75 24.47
C TYR A 167 -0.21 12.33 23.52
N ILE A 168 -0.81 13.48 23.81
CA ILE A 168 -1.98 14.02 23.06
C ILE A 168 -1.74 14.03 21.55
N TYR A 169 -0.60 14.56 21.11
CA TYR A 169 -0.27 14.63 19.69
C TYR A 169 -0.18 13.23 19.06
N ALA A 170 0.58 12.35 19.69
CA ALA A 170 0.80 11.00 19.19
C ALA A 170 -0.49 10.15 19.21
N VAL A 171 -1.33 10.34 20.22
CA VAL A 171 -2.64 9.71 20.34
C VAL A 171 -3.55 10.16 19.21
N ILE A 172 -3.60 11.46 18.88
CA ILE A 172 -4.36 11.96 17.73
C ILE A 172 -3.88 11.28 16.44
N GLN A 173 -2.56 11.18 16.23
CA GLN A 173 -2.02 10.52 15.04
C GLN A 173 -2.39 9.03 14.98
N ALA A 174 -2.15 8.28 16.06
CA ALA A 174 -2.40 6.84 16.12
C ALA A 174 -3.90 6.50 16.04
N TYR A 175 -4.75 7.27 16.73
CA TYR A 175 -6.20 7.10 16.71
C TYR A 175 -6.81 7.52 15.38
N GLY A 176 -6.45 8.70 14.87
CA GLY A 176 -6.99 9.23 13.62
C GLY A 176 -6.60 8.40 12.41
N LYS A 177 -5.40 7.81 12.41
CA LYS A 177 -4.98 6.84 11.39
C LYS A 177 -5.56 5.45 11.61
N GLY A 178 -6.29 5.20 12.69
CA GLY A 178 -6.95 3.92 12.96
C GLY A 178 -6.02 2.80 13.40
N LEU A 179 -4.84 3.12 13.94
CA LEU A 179 -3.88 2.13 14.46
C LEU A 179 -4.24 1.68 15.87
N ILE A 180 -4.65 2.62 16.72
CA ILE A 180 -5.14 2.33 18.07
C ILE A 180 -6.55 2.92 18.19
N THR A 181 -7.55 2.06 18.36
CA THR A 181 -8.94 2.49 18.54
C THR A 181 -9.21 2.95 19.97
N GLY A 182 -10.22 3.81 20.13
CA GLY A 182 -10.77 4.16 21.44
C GLY A 182 -11.75 3.09 21.95
N TYR A 183 -12.19 3.26 23.19
CA TYR A 183 -13.21 2.42 23.81
C TYR A 183 -14.62 2.94 23.51
N ALA A 184 -15.64 2.11 23.78
CA ALA A 184 -17.05 2.44 23.53
C ALA A 184 -17.54 3.68 24.30
N ASP A 185 -16.91 4.00 25.43
CA ASP A 185 -17.17 5.19 26.25
C ASP A 185 -16.44 6.46 25.75
N LYS A 186 -15.85 6.38 24.55
CA LYS A 186 -15.02 7.41 23.93
C LYS A 186 -13.71 7.71 24.66
N SER A 187 -13.25 6.89 25.59
CA SER A 187 -11.92 7.07 26.18
C SER A 187 -10.82 6.47 25.30
N PHE A 188 -9.62 7.04 25.32
CA PHE A 188 -8.42 6.43 24.76
C PHE A 188 -7.68 5.58 25.80
N ARG A 189 -7.69 5.98 27.08
CA ARG A 189 -7.00 5.32 28.21
C ARG A 189 -5.49 5.16 27.95
N ALA A 190 -4.76 6.28 27.91
CA ALA A 190 -3.33 6.27 27.59
C ALA A 190 -2.48 5.46 28.58
N ASP A 191 -2.87 5.39 29.85
CA ASP A 191 -2.05 4.82 30.93
C ASP A 191 -2.19 3.29 31.10
N ILE A 192 -3.11 2.66 30.38
CA ILE A 192 -3.30 1.20 30.47
C ILE A 192 -2.52 0.49 29.36
N SER A 193 -2.09 -0.73 29.64
CA SER A 193 -1.44 -1.60 28.66
C SER A 193 -2.44 -2.34 27.80
N LEU A 194 -2.01 -2.69 26.58
CA LEU A 194 -2.72 -3.63 25.72
C LEU A 194 -2.31 -5.07 26.04
N THR A 195 -3.17 -5.98 25.63
CA THR A 195 -2.84 -7.40 25.52
C THR A 195 -1.96 -7.68 24.30
N ARG A 196 -1.30 -8.84 24.29
CA ARG A 196 -0.44 -9.28 23.19
C ARG A 196 -1.23 -9.44 21.88
N ALA A 197 -2.49 -9.89 21.94
CA ALA A 197 -3.38 -9.93 20.78
C ALA A 197 -3.73 -8.54 20.23
N GLU A 198 -4.00 -7.58 21.11
CA GLU A 198 -4.25 -6.19 20.70
C GLU A 198 -2.98 -5.55 20.12
N ALA A 199 -1.80 -5.81 20.68
CA ALA A 199 -0.53 -5.36 20.11
C ALA A 199 -0.29 -5.94 18.71
N ALA A 200 -0.61 -7.22 18.48
CA ALA A 200 -0.54 -7.83 17.15
C ALA A 200 -1.48 -7.14 16.15
N ALA A 201 -2.70 -6.77 16.57
CA ALA A 201 -3.63 -6.03 15.72
C ALA A 201 -3.09 -4.62 15.37
N VAL A 202 -2.53 -3.92 16.34
CA VAL A 202 -1.91 -2.60 16.15
C VAL A 202 -0.74 -2.67 15.15
N ILE A 203 0.16 -3.64 15.33
CA ILE A 203 1.34 -3.82 14.47
C ILE A 203 0.93 -4.31 13.07
N SER A 204 -0.08 -5.17 12.96
CA SER A 204 -0.66 -5.55 11.67
C SER A 204 -1.21 -4.33 10.92
N GLY A 205 -1.91 -3.42 11.61
CA GLY A 205 -2.38 -2.17 11.02
C GLY A 205 -1.25 -1.22 10.61
N LEU A 206 -0.09 -1.28 11.28
CA LEU A 206 1.10 -0.54 10.86
C LEU A 206 1.67 -1.13 9.57
N ALA A 207 1.83 -2.45 9.51
CA ALA A 207 2.38 -3.18 8.37
C ALA A 207 1.45 -3.16 7.13
N ASP A 208 0.13 -3.17 7.33
CA ASP A 208 -0.89 -3.12 6.29
C ASP A 208 -1.96 -2.08 6.66
N SER A 209 -1.95 -0.95 5.95
CA SER A 209 -2.87 0.16 6.22
C SER A 209 -4.34 -0.18 5.98
N SER A 210 -4.66 -1.20 5.17
CA SER A 210 -6.05 -1.61 4.92
C SER A 210 -6.73 -2.21 6.16
N LEU A 211 -5.92 -2.64 7.15
CA LEU A 211 -6.41 -3.19 8.41
C LEU A 211 -6.75 -2.12 9.44
N ARG A 212 -6.41 -0.86 9.18
CA ARG A 212 -6.65 0.26 10.10
C ARG A 212 -8.13 0.56 10.24
N ILE A 213 -8.52 1.04 11.43
CA ILE A 213 -9.91 1.37 11.75
C ILE A 213 -10.01 2.84 12.22
N PRO A 214 -9.97 3.82 11.28
CA PRO A 214 -10.15 5.21 11.63
C PRO A 214 -11.55 5.46 12.22
N PRO A 215 -11.71 6.50 13.07
CA PRO A 215 -12.89 6.73 13.89
C PRO A 215 -14.17 7.12 13.13
N ASP A 216 -14.09 7.40 11.83
CA ASP A 216 -15.25 7.76 11.02
C ASP A 216 -15.26 7.04 9.67
N LYS A 217 -15.46 5.71 9.69
CA LYS A 217 -15.66 4.91 8.46
C LYS A 217 -17.00 5.19 7.75
N ASN A 218 -17.95 5.88 8.40
CA ASN A 218 -19.32 6.05 7.88
C ASN A 218 -19.69 7.49 7.50
N LYS A 219 -18.73 8.43 7.54
CA LYS A 219 -18.85 9.74 6.90
C LYS A 219 -17.55 10.07 6.19
N HIS A 220 -17.33 9.47 5.03
CA HIS A 220 -16.26 9.94 4.14
C HIS A 220 -16.59 11.35 3.62
N LYS A 221 -16.32 12.38 4.45
CA LYS A 221 -15.67 13.56 3.92
C LYS A 221 -14.30 13.08 3.48
N TRP A 222 -14.15 13.01 2.16
CA TRP A 222 -12.92 12.72 1.46
C TRP A 222 -11.70 13.27 2.18
N ASP A 223 -10.83 12.37 2.61
CA ASP A 223 -9.62 12.64 3.38
C ASP A 223 -8.45 13.10 2.48
N GLY A 224 -8.74 13.39 1.21
CA GLY A 224 -7.74 13.65 0.19
C GLY A 224 -7.29 12.39 -0.55
N THR A 225 -7.83 11.20 -0.25
CA THR A 225 -7.41 9.92 -0.85
C THR A 225 -8.55 9.20 -1.58
N PHE A 226 -8.22 8.20 -2.39
CA PHE A 226 -9.21 7.40 -3.13
C PHE A 226 -9.48 6.07 -2.43
N ASP A 227 -10.76 5.65 -2.38
CA ASP A 227 -11.17 4.42 -1.72
C ASP A 227 -10.98 3.15 -2.58
N SER A 228 -11.24 1.98 -2.00
CA SER A 228 -11.10 0.68 -2.68
C SER A 228 -12.12 0.44 -3.80
N GLY A 229 -13.15 1.29 -3.90
CA GLY A 229 -14.12 1.32 -5.00
C GLY A 229 -13.61 2.10 -6.23
N THR A 230 -12.43 2.72 -6.15
CA THR A 230 -11.85 3.52 -7.23
C THR A 230 -10.83 2.75 -8.07
N LEU A 231 -10.90 2.89 -9.39
CA LEU A 231 -9.93 2.34 -10.34
C LEU A 231 -9.39 3.41 -11.31
N PHE A 232 -8.07 3.58 -11.35
CA PHE A 232 -7.39 4.39 -12.37
C PHE A 232 -6.88 3.53 -13.53
N ILE A 233 -7.24 3.90 -14.76
CA ILE A 233 -6.77 3.24 -15.98
C ILE A 233 -6.12 4.29 -16.87
N GLY A 234 -4.89 4.07 -17.34
CA GLY A 234 -4.34 4.99 -18.31
C GLY A 234 -3.00 4.73 -18.96
N ASP A 235 -2.53 5.75 -19.68
CA ASP A 235 -1.25 5.75 -20.39
C ASP A 235 -0.12 6.41 -19.57
N SER A 236 0.89 7.01 -20.24
CA SER A 236 2.02 7.68 -19.58
C SER A 236 1.60 8.83 -18.66
N ILE A 237 0.52 9.52 -18.98
CA ILE A 237 0.06 10.66 -18.18
C ILE A 237 -0.51 10.15 -16.83
N THR A 238 -1.33 9.10 -16.85
CA THR A 238 -1.82 8.44 -15.64
C THR A 238 -0.69 7.77 -14.86
N TYR A 239 0.29 7.16 -15.55
CA TYR A 239 1.49 6.65 -14.91
C TYR A 239 2.21 7.74 -14.10
N HIS A 240 2.36 8.94 -14.65
CA HIS A 240 2.96 10.07 -13.93
C HIS A 240 2.09 10.56 -12.77
N LEU A 241 0.77 10.69 -12.95
CA LEU A 241 -0.13 11.03 -11.83
C LEU A 241 0.05 10.07 -10.65
N ILE A 242 0.06 8.77 -10.91
CA ILE A 242 0.22 7.75 -9.88
C ILE A 242 1.61 7.83 -9.23
N THR A 243 2.67 7.81 -10.05
CA THR A 243 4.05 7.62 -9.55
C THR A 243 4.72 8.89 -9.05
N LYS A 244 4.31 10.06 -9.52
CA LYS A 244 4.90 11.36 -9.15
C LYS A 244 4.04 12.15 -8.17
N TYR A 245 2.73 11.92 -8.15
CA TYR A 245 1.81 12.72 -7.32
C TYR A 245 1.08 11.87 -6.28
N LEU A 246 0.26 10.91 -6.70
CA LEU A 246 -0.64 10.20 -5.77
C LEU A 246 0.12 9.34 -4.77
N LYS A 247 0.99 8.43 -5.23
CA LYS A 247 1.75 7.55 -4.33
C LYS A 247 2.70 8.30 -3.41
N PRO A 248 3.57 9.22 -3.89
CA PRO A 248 4.51 9.92 -3.01
C PRO A 248 3.82 10.79 -1.96
N LYS A 249 2.56 11.17 -2.18
CA LYS A 249 1.77 11.99 -1.24
C LYS A 249 0.76 11.19 -0.42
N GLY A 250 0.72 9.86 -0.57
CA GLY A 250 -0.27 9.02 0.11
C GLY A 250 -1.71 9.24 -0.35
N LEU A 251 -1.94 9.91 -1.47
CA LEU A 251 -3.27 10.28 -1.98
C LEU A 251 -3.94 9.16 -2.78
N ILE A 252 -3.23 8.08 -3.09
CA ILE A 252 -3.81 6.93 -3.81
C ILE A 252 -4.80 6.15 -2.93
N GLY A 253 -4.69 6.25 -1.59
CA GLY A 253 -5.53 5.52 -0.64
C GLY A 253 -5.55 4.02 -0.92
N GLU A 254 -6.75 3.45 -1.01
CA GLU A 254 -7.00 2.04 -1.33
C GLU A 254 -7.33 1.82 -2.81
N ALA A 255 -7.27 2.86 -3.65
CA ALA A 255 -7.63 2.75 -5.04
C ALA A 255 -6.72 1.80 -5.81
N SER A 256 -7.35 1.07 -6.73
CA SER A 256 -6.62 0.25 -7.69
C SER A 256 -6.18 1.07 -8.88
N TYR A 257 -5.11 0.65 -9.54
CA TYR A 257 -4.62 1.34 -10.72
C TYR A 257 -3.94 0.39 -11.69
N MET A 258 -3.99 0.75 -12.97
CA MET A 258 -3.21 0.17 -14.05
C MET A 258 -2.87 1.24 -15.07
N ALA A 259 -1.59 1.55 -15.21
CA ALA A 259 -1.11 2.51 -16.19
C ALA A 259 0.22 2.06 -16.81
N ALA A 260 0.37 2.29 -18.11
CA ALA A 260 1.59 1.91 -18.83
C ALA A 260 2.12 3.06 -19.71
N ALA A 261 3.41 3.36 -19.58
CA ALA A 261 4.01 4.55 -20.20
C ALA A 261 3.99 4.53 -21.73
N ASN A 262 3.79 3.37 -22.36
CA ASN A 262 3.70 3.24 -23.81
C ASN A 262 2.34 2.69 -24.30
N SER A 263 1.33 2.55 -23.42
CA SER A 263 0.04 1.96 -23.83
C SER A 263 -0.75 2.94 -24.67
N GLY A 264 -1.10 2.53 -25.89
CA GLY A 264 -2.11 3.18 -26.70
C GLY A 264 -3.44 2.44 -26.65
N LEU A 265 -4.52 3.15 -26.98
CA LEU A 265 -5.87 2.59 -27.07
C LEU A 265 -5.97 1.28 -27.89
N PRO A 266 -5.24 1.13 -29.03
CA PRO A 266 -5.27 -0.13 -29.81
C PRO A 266 -4.77 -1.37 -29.07
N HIS A 267 -3.93 -1.20 -28.05
CA HIS A 267 -3.34 -2.31 -27.29
C HIS A 267 -4.16 -2.71 -26.07
N PHE A 268 -5.27 -2.02 -25.78
CA PHE A 268 -6.05 -2.25 -24.58
C PHE A 268 -6.57 -3.69 -24.46
N CYS A 269 -7.01 -4.26 -25.58
CA CYS A 269 -7.50 -5.64 -25.65
C CYS A 269 -6.41 -6.63 -26.06
N ASP A 270 -5.18 -6.19 -26.30
CA ASP A 270 -4.09 -7.03 -26.79
C ASP A 270 -3.46 -7.83 -25.63
N SER A 271 -3.67 -9.14 -25.63
CA SER A 271 -3.12 -10.05 -24.63
C SER A 271 -1.58 -10.10 -24.59
N SER A 272 -0.90 -9.67 -25.67
CA SER A 272 0.57 -9.58 -25.70
C SER A 272 1.10 -8.38 -24.90
N TRP A 273 0.21 -7.45 -24.55
CA TRP A 273 0.50 -6.20 -23.84
C TRP A 273 0.17 -6.31 -22.34
N GLY A 274 0.92 -7.15 -21.64
CA GLY A 274 0.74 -7.40 -20.21
C GLY A 274 1.24 -6.26 -19.31
N LEU A 275 0.50 -5.99 -18.24
CA LEU A 275 0.86 -5.15 -17.11
C LEU A 275 2.03 -5.80 -16.35
N LYS A 276 3.26 -5.54 -16.81
CA LYS A 276 4.52 -6.03 -16.24
C LYS A 276 5.38 -4.90 -15.67
N PRO A 277 5.90 -5.01 -14.44
CA PRO A 277 6.77 -4.01 -13.84
C PRO A 277 7.99 -3.63 -14.71
N ALA A 278 8.44 -2.37 -14.61
CA ALA A 278 9.56 -1.80 -15.38
C ALA A 278 10.87 -2.61 -15.30
N LYS A 279 11.08 -3.39 -14.22
CA LYS A 279 12.23 -4.30 -14.09
C LYS A 279 12.23 -5.48 -15.07
N TYR A 280 11.13 -5.72 -15.79
CA TYR A 280 10.95 -6.88 -16.68
C TYR A 280 10.63 -6.53 -18.14
N ASN A 281 10.46 -5.25 -18.49
CA ASN A 281 10.46 -4.77 -19.88
C ASN A 281 10.83 -3.28 -19.94
N GLY A 282 11.44 -2.84 -21.04
CA GLY A 282 11.85 -1.44 -21.25
C GLY A 282 10.68 -0.44 -21.43
N TYR A 283 9.44 -0.85 -21.14
CA TYR A 283 8.21 -0.07 -21.38
C TYR A 283 7.59 0.51 -20.11
N GLY A 284 7.93 -0.01 -18.93
CA GLY A 284 7.56 0.52 -17.61
C GLY A 284 6.06 0.73 -17.38
N CYS A 285 5.37 -0.27 -16.78
CA CYS A 285 4.03 -0.08 -16.25
C CYS A 285 4.01 0.04 -14.72
N VAL A 286 2.97 0.67 -14.20
CA VAL A 286 2.61 0.70 -12.77
C VAL A 286 1.20 0.15 -12.63
N CYS A 287 1.02 -0.90 -11.84
CA CYS A 287 -0.30 -1.45 -11.57
C CYS A 287 -0.37 -2.01 -10.14
N SER A 288 -1.59 -2.16 -9.64
CA SER A 288 -1.84 -2.81 -8.35
C SER A 288 -1.45 -4.29 -8.41
N PRO A 289 -0.95 -4.88 -7.31
CA PRO A 289 -0.41 -6.24 -7.30
C PRO A 289 -1.35 -7.32 -7.87
N GLU A 290 -2.65 -7.17 -7.68
CA GLU A 290 -3.66 -8.09 -8.18
C GLU A 290 -3.71 -8.19 -9.72
N PHE A 291 -3.15 -7.21 -10.43
CA PHE A 291 -3.14 -7.12 -11.89
C PHE A 291 -1.83 -7.55 -12.55
N TYR A 292 -0.84 -7.98 -11.77
CA TYR A 292 0.45 -8.40 -12.31
C TYR A 292 0.32 -9.52 -13.35
N ASN A 293 0.98 -9.32 -14.49
CA ASN A 293 1.01 -10.24 -15.65
C ASN A 293 -0.31 -10.39 -16.41
N LEU A 294 -1.32 -9.56 -16.15
CA LEU A 294 -2.56 -9.52 -16.93
C LEU A 294 -2.49 -8.44 -18.01
N SER A 295 -3.19 -8.62 -19.13
CA SER A 295 -3.55 -7.49 -20.00
C SER A 295 -4.58 -6.60 -19.30
N PHE A 296 -4.80 -5.38 -19.83
CA PHE A 296 -5.88 -4.50 -19.32
C PHE A 296 -7.24 -5.20 -19.35
N SER A 297 -7.58 -5.86 -20.46
CA SER A 297 -8.84 -6.62 -20.59
C SER A 297 -8.96 -7.77 -19.59
N GLN A 298 -7.86 -8.50 -19.32
CA GLN A 298 -7.84 -9.56 -18.32
C GLN A 298 -7.97 -9.00 -16.90
N ALA A 299 -7.34 -7.87 -16.60
CA ALA A 299 -7.48 -7.19 -15.31
C ALA A 299 -8.92 -6.74 -15.06
N ILE A 300 -9.57 -6.18 -16.08
CA ILE A 300 -10.99 -5.80 -16.03
C ILE A 300 -11.87 -7.02 -15.75
N SER A 301 -11.70 -8.10 -16.53
CA SER A 301 -12.48 -9.32 -16.33
C SER A 301 -12.28 -9.92 -14.93
N LYS A 302 -11.03 -9.94 -14.43
CA LYS A 302 -10.69 -10.47 -13.09
C LYS A 302 -11.32 -9.67 -11.96
N SER A 303 -11.53 -8.37 -12.15
CA SER A 303 -12.00 -7.46 -11.09
C SER A 303 -13.48 -7.05 -11.24
N SER A 304 -14.23 -7.71 -12.14
CA SER A 304 -15.65 -7.42 -12.39
C SER A 304 -16.46 -7.30 -11.08
N GLY A 305 -17.27 -6.25 -10.99
CA GLY A 305 -18.10 -5.92 -9.83
C GLY A 305 -17.37 -5.25 -8.66
N LYS A 306 -16.04 -5.03 -8.73
CA LYS A 306 -15.27 -4.48 -7.61
C LYS A 306 -15.39 -2.95 -7.46
N TYR A 307 -15.50 -2.22 -8.57
CA TYR A 307 -15.35 -0.77 -8.57
C TYR A 307 -16.67 -0.04 -8.77
N THR A 308 -16.81 1.12 -8.13
CA THR A 308 -17.93 2.06 -8.23
C THR A 308 -17.55 3.35 -8.96
N SER A 309 -16.25 3.65 -9.06
CA SER A 309 -15.73 4.77 -9.86
C SER A 309 -14.51 4.33 -10.67
N VAL A 310 -14.53 4.58 -11.98
CA VAL A 310 -13.44 4.25 -12.90
C VAL A 310 -12.98 5.50 -13.63
N TYR A 311 -11.74 5.91 -13.40
CA TYR A 311 -11.10 7.04 -14.07
C TYR A 311 -10.24 6.56 -15.23
N PHE A 312 -10.66 6.86 -16.45
CA PHE A 312 -10.02 6.39 -17.68
C PHE A 312 -9.36 7.54 -18.44
N LEU A 313 -8.02 7.52 -18.57
CA LEU A 313 -7.26 8.44 -19.42
C LEU A 313 -6.25 7.65 -20.27
N MET A 314 -6.63 7.36 -21.52
CA MET A 314 -5.74 6.77 -22.52
C MET A 314 -5.95 7.44 -23.87
N GLY A 315 -4.91 7.48 -24.70
CA GLY A 315 -5.01 7.93 -26.09
C GLY A 315 -3.94 8.96 -26.46
N SER A 316 -3.12 9.39 -25.50
CA SER A 316 -1.96 10.26 -25.77
C SER A 316 -0.91 9.48 -26.57
N ASN A 317 -0.65 8.25 -26.16
CA ASN A 317 0.19 7.30 -26.89
C ASN A 317 -0.58 6.67 -28.05
N GLY A 318 0.07 6.59 -29.21
CA GLY A 318 -0.60 6.13 -30.44
C GLY A 318 -1.73 7.07 -30.84
N SER A 319 -1.68 8.36 -30.44
CA SER A 319 -2.76 9.32 -30.65
C SER A 319 -3.20 9.42 -32.10
N GLY A 320 -2.36 9.09 -33.10
CA GLY A 320 -2.71 9.00 -34.53
C GLY A 320 -3.70 7.89 -34.91
N GLN A 321 -3.91 6.89 -34.05
CA GLN A 321 -4.73 5.69 -34.32
C GLN A 321 -6.02 5.62 -33.49
N VAL A 322 -6.21 6.54 -32.54
CA VAL A 322 -7.43 6.67 -31.74
C VAL A 322 -8.66 6.96 -32.61
N THR A 323 -9.75 6.25 -32.35
CA THR A 323 -11.07 6.44 -32.97
C THR A 323 -12.16 6.47 -31.91
N GLN A 324 -13.32 7.04 -32.26
CA GLN A 324 -14.52 6.99 -31.42
C GLN A 324 -14.92 5.53 -31.11
N ASP A 325 -15.04 4.68 -32.14
CA ASP A 325 -15.41 3.27 -32.00
C ASP A 325 -14.52 2.49 -31.01
N ALA A 326 -13.22 2.83 -30.95
CA ALA A 326 -12.29 2.21 -30.01
C ALA A 326 -12.64 2.58 -28.56
N TYR A 327 -12.99 3.84 -28.28
CA TYR A 327 -13.49 4.24 -26.97
C TYR A 327 -14.84 3.59 -26.67
N GLU A 328 -15.76 3.55 -27.62
CA GLU A 328 -17.08 2.94 -27.40
C GLU A 328 -16.97 1.46 -27.05
N LYS A 329 -16.06 0.72 -27.69
CA LYS A 329 -15.77 -0.67 -27.35
C LYS A 329 -15.23 -0.82 -25.93
N ILE A 330 -14.31 0.06 -25.51
CA ILE A 330 -13.73 0.01 -24.17
C ILE A 330 -14.76 0.39 -23.11
N ILE A 331 -15.56 1.43 -23.35
CA ILE A 331 -16.68 1.80 -22.46
C ILE A 331 -17.64 0.62 -22.31
N GLY A 332 -17.97 -0.08 -23.41
CA GLY A 332 -18.79 -1.31 -23.35
C GLY A 332 -18.19 -2.39 -22.45
N LEU A 333 -16.89 -2.66 -22.56
CA LEU A 333 -16.18 -3.60 -21.69
C LEU A 333 -16.18 -3.18 -20.21
N LEU A 334 -16.02 -1.87 -19.95
CA LEU A 334 -16.06 -1.34 -18.60
C LEU A 334 -17.44 -1.42 -17.98
N LEU A 335 -18.50 -1.12 -18.73
CA LEU A 335 -19.89 -1.25 -18.27
C LEU A 335 -20.29 -2.71 -18.08
N GLU A 336 -19.80 -3.63 -18.91
CA GLU A 336 -20.03 -5.06 -18.72
C GLU A 336 -19.37 -5.56 -17.42
N ALA A 337 -18.15 -5.12 -17.15
CA ALA A 337 -17.43 -5.51 -15.94
C ALA A 337 -17.94 -4.79 -14.67
N TYR A 338 -18.37 -3.54 -14.78
CA TYR A 338 -18.75 -2.65 -13.68
C TYR A 338 -20.08 -1.95 -13.98
N PRO A 339 -21.21 -2.67 -14.01
CA PRO A 339 -22.50 -2.13 -14.42
C PRO A 339 -23.00 -0.97 -13.55
N ASP A 340 -22.63 -0.97 -12.27
CA ASP A 340 -23.05 0.04 -11.30
C ASP A 340 -22.02 1.17 -11.11
N ALA A 341 -20.90 1.14 -11.84
CA ALA A 341 -19.85 2.15 -11.70
C ALA A 341 -20.13 3.41 -12.51
N THR A 342 -19.65 4.56 -12.01
CA THR A 342 -19.46 5.74 -12.84
C THR A 342 -18.14 5.62 -13.60
N ILE A 343 -18.21 5.67 -14.93
CA ILE A 343 -17.05 5.62 -15.83
C ILE A 343 -16.70 7.05 -16.25
N HIS A 344 -15.65 7.61 -15.65
CA HIS A 344 -15.14 8.95 -15.94
C HIS A 344 -14.15 8.89 -17.11
N MET A 345 -14.62 9.30 -18.29
CA MET A 345 -13.81 9.37 -19.50
C MET A 345 -13.10 10.73 -19.58
N GLN A 346 -11.77 10.73 -19.48
CA GLN A 346 -10.97 11.95 -19.36
C GLN A 346 -10.40 12.40 -20.71
N THR A 347 -10.42 13.71 -20.97
CA THR A 347 -9.73 14.34 -22.11
C THR A 347 -8.23 14.45 -21.84
N VAL A 348 -7.39 14.61 -22.88
CA VAL A 348 -5.91 14.69 -22.76
C VAL A 348 -5.38 16.11 -23.02
N PRO A 349 -4.17 16.45 -22.50
CA PRO A 349 -3.70 17.83 -22.56
C PRO A 349 -3.41 18.31 -23.95
N THR A 350 -3.66 19.59 -24.18
CA THR A 350 -3.25 20.26 -25.42
C THR A 350 -1.73 20.16 -25.56
N CYS A 351 -1.30 19.38 -26.55
CA CYS A 351 0.11 19.17 -26.85
C CYS A 351 0.65 20.34 -27.68
N LYS A 352 1.74 20.94 -27.21
CA LYS A 352 2.34 22.12 -27.85
C LYS A 352 3.21 21.78 -29.06
N THR A 353 3.76 20.57 -29.09
CA THR A 353 4.67 20.12 -30.15
C THR A 353 3.94 19.48 -31.34
N GLY A 354 2.66 19.14 -31.18
CA GLY A 354 1.89 18.35 -32.15
C GLY A 354 2.19 16.85 -32.12
N THR A 355 3.03 16.38 -31.19
CA THR A 355 3.33 14.94 -31.02
C THR A 355 2.09 14.14 -30.62
N VAL A 356 1.20 14.74 -29.84
CA VAL A 356 -0.10 14.17 -29.49
C VAL A 356 -1.19 14.92 -30.26
N SER A 357 -2.06 14.19 -30.96
CA SER A 357 -3.22 14.74 -31.66
C SER A 357 -4.35 15.11 -30.68
N SER A 358 -4.08 15.95 -29.67
CA SER A 358 -4.98 16.18 -28.52
C SER A 358 -6.41 16.56 -28.92
N ALA A 359 -6.57 17.46 -29.89
CA ALA A 359 -7.89 17.85 -30.39
C ALA A 359 -8.68 16.64 -30.93
N ARG A 360 -8.03 15.77 -31.70
CA ARG A 360 -8.68 14.56 -32.24
C ARG A 360 -9.02 13.58 -31.13
N VAL A 361 -8.11 13.35 -30.21
CA VAL A 361 -8.31 12.46 -29.06
C VAL A 361 -9.51 12.94 -28.25
N ASN A 362 -9.55 14.23 -27.88
CA ASN A 362 -10.62 14.82 -27.07
C ASN A 362 -11.97 14.77 -27.81
N SER A 363 -12.01 15.10 -29.09
CA SER A 363 -13.25 14.95 -29.89
C SER A 363 -13.74 13.50 -29.96
N CYS A 364 -12.85 12.51 -30.04
CA CYS A 364 -13.25 11.11 -30.00
C CYS A 364 -13.80 10.68 -28.63
N VAL A 365 -13.22 11.18 -27.52
CA VAL A 365 -13.72 10.92 -26.16
C VAL A 365 -15.11 11.54 -25.98
N GLU A 366 -15.27 12.82 -26.31
CA GLU A 366 -16.53 13.55 -26.23
C GLU A 366 -17.64 12.87 -27.04
N ALA A 367 -17.34 12.48 -28.28
CA ALA A 367 -18.28 11.79 -29.14
C ALA A 367 -18.69 10.41 -28.59
N ALA A 368 -17.72 9.64 -28.07
CA ALA A 368 -18.01 8.34 -27.47
C ALA A 368 -18.91 8.49 -26.23
N VAL A 369 -18.61 9.42 -25.32
CA VAL A 369 -19.47 9.68 -24.15
C VAL A 369 -20.88 10.08 -24.59
N LYS A 370 -20.99 10.97 -25.59
CA LYS A 370 -22.27 11.39 -26.14
C LYS A 370 -23.08 10.21 -26.70
N THR A 371 -22.45 9.27 -27.39
CA THR A 371 -23.13 8.05 -27.90
C THR A 371 -23.80 7.25 -26.78
N PHE A 372 -23.17 7.12 -25.61
CA PHE A 372 -23.75 6.40 -24.47
C PHE A 372 -24.87 7.21 -23.79
N GLY A 373 -24.68 8.53 -23.66
CA GLY A 373 -25.73 9.44 -23.18
C GLY A 373 -26.98 9.43 -24.05
N ASP A 374 -26.83 9.45 -25.39
CA ASP A 374 -27.94 9.34 -26.35
C ASP A 374 -28.70 8.00 -26.24
N LYS A 375 -28.06 6.95 -25.69
CA LYS A 375 -28.65 5.63 -25.40
C LYS A 375 -29.27 5.55 -23.99
N GLY A 376 -29.24 6.63 -23.21
CA GLY A 376 -29.74 6.69 -21.83
C GLY A 376 -28.80 6.07 -20.78
N ILE A 377 -27.54 5.81 -21.13
CA ILE A 377 -26.52 5.29 -20.21
C ILE A 377 -25.79 6.47 -19.58
N ASN A 378 -26.29 6.94 -18.44
CA ASN A 378 -25.86 8.19 -17.81
C ASN A 378 -24.67 8.05 -16.84
N ASN A 379 -24.25 6.82 -16.54
CA ASN A 379 -23.08 6.55 -15.70
C ASN A 379 -21.76 6.57 -16.49
N VAL A 380 -21.78 6.90 -17.78
CA VAL A 380 -20.58 7.24 -18.56
C VAL A 380 -20.48 8.76 -18.63
N VAL A 381 -19.49 9.34 -17.96
CA VAL A 381 -19.39 10.78 -17.74
C VAL A 381 -18.12 11.32 -18.38
N LEU A 382 -18.26 12.43 -19.11
CA LEU A 382 -17.11 13.18 -19.61
C LEU A 382 -16.50 13.96 -18.45
N LEU A 383 -15.22 13.71 -18.16
CA LEU A 383 -14.43 14.50 -17.24
C LEU A 383 -13.44 15.33 -18.05
N ASP A 384 -13.81 16.58 -18.38
CA ASP A 384 -13.00 17.44 -19.27
C ASP A 384 -11.77 18.04 -18.56
N THR A 385 -10.78 17.20 -18.30
CA THR A 385 -9.49 17.57 -17.75
C THR A 385 -8.71 18.52 -18.66
N ASN A 386 -9.04 18.63 -19.95
CA ASN A 386 -8.44 19.62 -20.84
C ASN A 386 -8.79 21.07 -20.49
N SER A 387 -9.90 21.30 -19.79
CA SER A 387 -10.32 22.63 -19.36
C SER A 387 -9.42 23.27 -18.29
N ILE A 388 -8.67 22.46 -17.52
CA ILE A 388 -7.87 22.94 -16.37
C ILE A 388 -6.39 23.17 -16.66
N TRP A 389 -5.89 22.69 -17.80
CA TRP A 389 -4.48 22.75 -18.12
C TRP A 389 -4.11 24.05 -18.83
N ASP A 390 -3.26 24.84 -18.17
CA ASP A 390 -2.67 26.05 -18.72
C ASP A 390 -1.18 25.85 -19.02
N ASN A 391 -0.51 26.93 -19.44
CA ASN A 391 0.91 26.90 -19.76
C ASN A 391 1.80 26.46 -18.58
N SER A 392 1.37 26.65 -17.33
CA SER A 392 2.12 26.22 -16.14
C SER A 392 1.99 24.72 -15.88
N CYS A 393 0.99 24.07 -16.48
CA CYS A 393 0.71 22.65 -16.31
C CYS A 393 1.57 21.75 -17.20
N ILE A 394 2.13 22.31 -18.29
CA ILE A 394 2.86 21.55 -19.31
C ILE A 394 4.37 21.80 -19.17
N MET A 395 5.15 20.74 -19.15
CA MET A 395 6.62 20.79 -19.11
C MET A 395 7.18 21.45 -20.37
N SER A 396 8.47 21.81 -20.33
CA SER A 396 9.17 22.42 -21.46
C SER A 396 9.24 21.54 -22.71
N ASP A 397 9.05 20.22 -22.57
CA ASP A 397 8.93 19.29 -23.70
C ASP A 397 7.59 19.41 -24.45
N GLY A 398 6.62 20.14 -23.91
CA GLY A 398 5.33 20.38 -24.55
C GLY A 398 4.37 19.19 -24.59
N VAL A 399 4.68 18.11 -23.87
CA VAL A 399 3.90 16.85 -23.85
C VAL A 399 3.56 16.42 -22.43
N HIS A 400 4.50 16.49 -21.49
CA HIS A 400 4.29 15.98 -20.11
C HIS A 400 3.76 17.05 -19.15
N LEU A 401 3.21 16.61 -18.03
CA LEU A 401 2.67 17.49 -16.99
C LEU A 401 3.75 17.88 -15.95
N THR A 402 3.71 19.13 -15.51
CA THR A 402 4.48 19.62 -14.35
C THR A 402 3.82 19.15 -13.03
N ASP A 403 4.51 19.32 -11.90
CA ASP A 403 3.91 19.09 -10.58
C ASP A 403 2.65 19.93 -10.35
N THR A 404 2.63 21.17 -10.86
CA THR A 404 1.42 22.03 -10.87
C THR A 404 0.30 21.41 -11.69
N GLY A 405 0.61 20.87 -12.87
CA GLY A 405 -0.36 20.18 -13.71
C GLY A 405 -0.93 18.92 -13.05
N LEU A 406 -0.08 18.12 -12.41
CA LEU A 406 -0.51 16.92 -11.66
C LEU A 406 -1.38 17.29 -10.46
N LYS A 407 -1.02 18.36 -9.72
CA LYS A 407 -1.82 18.89 -8.62
C LYS A 407 -3.21 19.32 -9.08
N LYS A 408 -3.29 20.17 -10.11
CA LYS A 408 -4.56 20.63 -10.66
C LYS A 408 -5.43 19.49 -11.18
N TRP A 409 -4.82 18.48 -11.79
CA TRP A 409 -5.53 17.30 -12.24
C TRP A 409 -6.15 16.53 -11.07
N PHE A 410 -5.38 16.29 -10.01
CA PHE A 410 -5.89 15.70 -8.79
C PHE A 410 -7.06 16.51 -8.21
N GLU A 411 -6.89 17.83 -8.01
CA GLU A 411 -7.95 18.72 -7.49
C GLU A 411 -9.21 18.68 -8.35
N PHE A 412 -9.07 18.57 -9.67
CA PHE A 412 -10.21 18.48 -10.58
C PHE A 412 -10.94 17.13 -10.54
N ILE A 413 -10.21 16.01 -10.48
CA ILE A 413 -10.83 14.67 -10.31
C ILE A 413 -11.72 14.66 -9.07
N VAL A 414 -11.21 15.28 -8.03
CA VAL A 414 -11.78 15.38 -6.70
C VAL A 414 -13.06 16.20 -6.66
N ASP A 415 -13.04 17.34 -7.34
CA ASP A 415 -14.19 18.24 -7.40
C ASP A 415 -15.34 17.65 -8.24
N ASN A 416 -15.05 16.61 -9.04
CA ASN A 416 -15.96 16.00 -10.02
C ASN A 416 -16.14 14.48 -9.83
N ARG A 417 -15.92 13.97 -8.62
CA ARG A 417 -16.06 12.55 -8.25
C ARG A 417 -17.51 12.10 -8.14
#